data_AF-A0A6G3MLW0-F1
#
_entry.id   AF-A0A6G3MLW0-F1
#
_cell.length_a   1.000
_cell.length_b   1.000
_cell.length_c   1.000
_cell.angle_alpha   90.00
_cell.angle_beta   90.00
_cell.angle_gamma   90.00
#
_symmetry.space_group_name_H-M   'P 1'
#
loop_
_entity.id
_entity.type
_entity.pdbx_description
1 polymer ?
#
loop_
_entity_poly.entity_id
_entity_poly.type
_entity_poly.pdbx_seq_one_letter_code
_entity_poly.pdbx_strand_id
1 'polypeptide(L)'
;MIDARNSKIDFSSFTQRIKLLENMLEKNYIFKDVTVLAFIVGNSDILTYNKTSAMQQWLFGNDLQDTFMVVSKNKAVIITGKKYAEFLDPVKKSALNIELLVRSKDE
;
A
#
# COMPACT_ATOMS: atom_id res chain seq x y z
N MET A 1 10.07 -3.57 -17.43
CA MET A 1 10.24 -4.26 -16.13
C MET A 1 11.04 -3.32 -15.23
N ILE A 2 10.35 -2.47 -14.45
CA ILE A 2 11.03 -1.51 -13.57
C ILE A 2 11.55 -2.28 -12.37
N ASP A 3 12.84 -2.14 -12.12
CA ASP A 3 13.58 -2.96 -11.19
C ASP A 3 13.36 -2.50 -9.75
N ALA A 4 12.39 -3.10 -9.06
CA ALA A 4 12.22 -2.93 -7.61
C ALA A 4 13.47 -3.32 -6.80
N ARG A 5 14.53 -3.84 -7.43
CA ARG A 5 15.83 -4.14 -6.77
C ARG A 5 16.67 -2.90 -6.46
N ASN A 6 16.39 -1.73 -7.05
CA ASN A 6 17.23 -0.53 -6.85
C ASN A 6 16.49 0.75 -6.43
N SER A 7 15.16 0.73 -6.37
CA SER A 7 14.40 1.91 -5.94
C SER A 7 14.09 1.81 -4.46
N LYS A 8 14.42 2.85 -3.68
CA LYS A 8 13.97 2.98 -2.29
C LYS A 8 12.60 3.63 -2.28
N ILE A 9 11.71 3.21 -1.39
CA ILE A 9 10.45 3.91 -1.18
C ILE A 9 10.73 5.36 -0.72
N ASP A 10 10.05 6.33 -1.35
CA ASP A 10 10.02 7.70 -0.84
C ASP A 10 9.10 7.74 0.39
N PHE A 11 9.72 7.61 1.55
CA PHE A 11 9.06 7.58 2.84
C PHE A 11 8.24 8.85 3.15
N SER A 12 8.72 10.02 2.70
CA SER A 12 8.04 11.30 2.92
C SER A 12 6.74 11.35 2.13
N SER A 13 6.84 11.08 0.82
CA SER A 13 5.68 11.02 -0.07
C SER A 13 4.67 9.97 0.41
N PHE A 14 5.13 8.77 0.77
CA PHE A 14 4.26 7.72 1.28
C PHE A 14 3.49 8.16 2.54
N THR A 15 4.19 8.73 3.54
CA THR A 15 3.57 9.19 4.79
C THR A 15 2.54 10.29 4.56
N GLN A 16 2.83 11.25 3.68
CA GLN A 16 1.89 12.32 3.33
C GLN A 16 0.64 11.76 2.64
N ARG A 17 0.81 10.79 1.74
CA ARG A 17 -0.28 10.19 0.96
C ARG A 17 -1.20 9.31 1.81
N ILE A 18 -0.66 8.53 2.75
CA ILE A 18 -1.49 7.79 3.71
C ILE A 18 -2.30 8.73 4.60
N LYS A 19 -1.68 9.77 5.16
CA LYS A 19 -2.42 10.79 5.93
C LYS A 19 -3.53 11.44 5.11
N LEU A 20 -3.29 11.68 3.83
CA LEU A 20 -4.31 12.21 2.94
C LEU A 20 -5.48 11.23 2.80
N LEU A 21 -5.23 9.94 2.61
CA LEU A 21 -6.27 8.91 2.56
C LEU A 21 -7.06 8.80 3.87
N GLU A 22 -6.39 8.81 5.02
CA GLU A 22 -7.04 8.80 6.34
C GLU A 22 -7.96 10.01 6.51
N ASN A 23 -7.48 11.21 6.14
CA ASN A 23 -8.29 12.43 6.17
C ASN A 23 -9.47 12.39 5.19
N MET A 24 -9.28 11.82 4.00
CA MET A 24 -10.38 11.67 3.04
C MET A 24 -11.46 10.73 3.58
N LEU A 25 -11.06 9.59 4.15
CA LEU A 25 -11.98 8.65 4.80
C LEU A 25 -12.74 9.27 5.98
N GLU A 26 -12.13 10.20 6.70
CA GLU A 26 -12.75 10.85 7.84
C GLU A 26 -13.70 12.00 7.42
N LYS A 27 -13.30 12.83 6.46
CA LYS A 27 -13.90 14.15 6.23
C LYS A 27 -14.64 14.29 4.90
N ASN A 28 -14.37 13.43 3.91
CA ASN A 28 -14.97 13.58 2.59
C ASN A 28 -16.33 12.87 2.52
N TYR A 29 -17.36 13.60 2.09
CA TYR A 29 -18.73 13.09 1.95
C TYR A 29 -18.86 11.89 1.00
N ILE A 30 -17.94 11.73 0.03
CA ILE A 30 -17.92 10.59 -0.89
C ILE A 30 -17.68 9.28 -0.13
N PHE A 31 -16.90 9.34 0.95
CA PHE A 31 -16.59 8.20 1.81
C PHE A 31 -17.48 8.15 3.06
N LYS A 32 -18.64 8.83 3.02
CA LYS A 32 -19.63 8.72 4.10
C LYS A 32 -19.99 7.24 4.30
N ASP A 33 -19.91 6.80 5.55
CA ASP A 33 -20.14 5.41 5.99
C ASP A 33 -19.09 4.37 5.57
N VAL A 34 -18.04 4.77 4.84
CA VAL A 34 -16.89 3.90 4.56
C VAL A 34 -15.98 3.86 5.78
N THR A 35 -15.75 2.65 6.31
CA THR A 35 -14.86 2.43 7.46
C THR A 35 -13.43 2.10 7.05
N VAL A 36 -13.27 1.43 5.90
CA VAL A 36 -11.99 0.97 5.38
C VAL A 36 -11.95 1.02 3.85
N LEU A 37 -10.76 1.24 3.30
CA LEU A 37 -10.44 1.04 1.88
C LEU A 37 -9.55 -0.18 1.75
N ALA A 38 -9.92 -1.11 0.87
CA ALA A 38 -9.15 -2.30 0.57
C ALA A 38 -8.61 -2.25 -0.87
N PHE A 39 -7.33 -2.53 -1.03
CA PHE A 39 -6.62 -2.55 -2.29
C PHE A 39 -5.97 -3.92 -2.46
N ILE A 40 -6.41 -4.67 -3.46
CA ILE A 40 -5.94 -6.03 -3.74
C ILE A 40 -5.31 -6.06 -5.13
N VAL A 41 -4.03 -6.43 -5.19
CA VAL A 41 -3.33 -6.70 -6.45
C VAL A 41 -2.89 -8.16 -6.41
N GLY A 42 -3.44 -8.97 -7.32
CA GLY A 42 -2.99 -10.35 -7.54
C GLY A 42 -1.81 -10.40 -8.51
N ASN A 43 -1.33 -11.62 -8.80
CA ASN A 43 -0.30 -11.85 -9.80
C ASN A 43 -0.89 -11.75 -11.23
N SER A 44 -0.35 -10.86 -12.06
CA SER A 44 -0.70 -10.74 -13.47
C SER A 44 0.50 -10.36 -14.32
N ASP A 45 0.74 -11.12 -15.40
CA ASP A 45 1.77 -10.81 -16.40
C ASP A 45 1.33 -9.72 -17.38
N ILE A 46 0.03 -9.39 -17.41
CA ILE A 46 -0.52 -8.37 -18.28
C ILE A 46 -0.52 -7.03 -17.54
N LEU A 47 0.23 -6.07 -18.09
CA LEU A 47 0.25 -4.68 -17.64
C LEU A 47 -1.03 -3.97 -18.13
N THR A 48 -2.16 -4.25 -17.49
CA THR A 48 -3.40 -3.48 -17.70
C THR A 48 -3.47 -2.36 -16.68
N TYR A 49 -3.76 -1.14 -17.15
CA TYR A 49 -4.08 -0.03 -16.24
C TYR A 49 -5.26 -0.41 -15.35
N ASN A 50 -5.04 -0.44 -14.05
CA ASN A 50 -6.09 -0.64 -13.07
C ASN A 50 -5.90 0.35 -11.91
N LYS A 51 -7.01 0.72 -11.27
CA LYS A 51 -7.03 1.74 -10.21
C LYS A 51 -6.17 1.33 -9.01
N THR A 52 -6.08 0.04 -8.72
CA THR A 52 -5.34 -0.49 -7.57
C THR A 52 -3.83 -0.41 -7.79
N SER A 53 -3.32 -0.79 -8.95
CA SER A 53 -1.91 -0.62 -9.34
C SER A 53 -1.54 0.85 -9.45
N ALA A 54 -2.45 1.71 -9.95
CA ALA A 54 -2.23 3.15 -9.92
C ALA A 54 -2.12 3.69 -8.47
N MET A 55 -2.93 3.16 -7.56
CA MET A 55 -2.85 3.49 -6.13
C MET A 55 -1.52 3.00 -5.52
N GLN A 56 -1.07 1.79 -5.84
CA GLN A 56 0.23 1.29 -5.39
C GLN A 56 1.40 2.12 -5.96
N GLN A 57 1.35 2.50 -7.23
CA GLN A 57 2.33 3.41 -7.84
C GLN A 57 2.31 4.78 -7.17
N TRP A 58 1.13 5.31 -6.86
CA TRP A 58 1.02 6.56 -6.13
C TRP A 58 1.51 6.43 -4.69
N LEU A 59 1.36 5.31 -4.00
CA LEU A 59 1.81 5.18 -2.61
C LEU A 59 3.29 4.81 -2.51
N PHE A 60 3.71 3.81 -3.27
CA PHE A 60 5.01 3.13 -3.13
C PHE A 60 6.00 3.48 -4.24
N GLY A 61 5.54 4.15 -5.31
CA GLY A 61 6.34 4.37 -6.52
C GLY A 61 6.64 3.08 -7.30
N ASN A 62 5.99 1.98 -6.96
CA ASN A 62 6.20 0.66 -7.53
C ASN A 62 4.89 -0.13 -7.55
N ASP A 63 4.81 -1.13 -8.43
CA ASP A 63 3.70 -2.08 -8.49
C ASP A 63 4.12 -3.35 -7.75
N LEU A 64 3.36 -3.69 -6.70
CA LEU A 64 3.64 -4.80 -5.81
C LEU A 64 2.61 -5.91 -6.08
N GLN A 65 3.06 -6.96 -6.76
CA GLN A 65 2.25 -8.14 -7.03
C GLN A 65 1.95 -8.91 -5.72
N ASP A 66 0.87 -9.68 -5.71
CA ASP A 66 0.40 -10.45 -4.55
C ASP A 66 0.39 -9.64 -3.24
N THR A 67 -0.19 -8.44 -3.30
CA THR A 67 -0.20 -7.50 -2.19
C THR A 67 -1.62 -7.07 -1.87
N PHE A 68 -1.94 -7.16 -0.59
CA PHE A 68 -3.19 -6.67 -0.02
C PHE A 68 -2.89 -5.50 0.92
N MET A 69 -3.61 -4.40 0.76
CA MET A 69 -3.51 -3.25 1.67
C MET A 69 -4.90 -2.82 2.12
N VAL A 70 -5.05 -2.58 3.42
CA VAL A 70 -6.24 -1.97 4.01
C VAL A 70 -5.84 -0.68 4.67
N VAL A 71 -6.59 0.39 4.42
CA VAL A 71 -6.44 1.68 5.08
C VAL A 71 -7.75 2.01 5.78
N SER A 72 -7.68 2.24 7.08
CA SER A 72 -8.76 2.75 7.91
C SER A 72 -8.46 4.20 8.31
N LYS A 73 -9.29 4.80 9.17
CA LYS A 73 -9.08 6.18 9.63
C LYS A 73 -7.83 6.38 10.49
N ASN A 74 -7.30 5.32 11.10
CA ASN A 74 -6.23 5.43 12.10
C ASN A 74 -5.18 4.30 12.02
N LYS A 75 -5.28 3.42 11.02
CA LYS A 75 -4.41 2.27 10.84
C LYS A 75 -4.37 1.85 9.39
N ALA A 76 -3.19 1.52 8.90
CA ALA A 76 -3.01 0.80 7.65
C ALA A 76 -2.41 -0.58 7.92
N VAL A 77 -2.87 -1.59 7.18
CA VAL A 77 -2.32 -2.95 7.20
C VAL A 77 -1.89 -3.29 5.78
N ILE A 78 -0.66 -3.75 5.60
CA ILE A 78 -0.11 -4.19 4.33
C ILE A 78 0.32 -5.65 4.48
N ILE A 79 -0.21 -6.53 3.64
CA ILE A 79 0.15 -7.94 3.57
C ILE A 79 0.80 -8.18 2.22
N THR A 80 2.04 -8.65 2.22
CA THR A 80 2.81 -8.85 0.97
C THR A 80 3.87 -9.95 1.12
N GLY A 81 4.54 -10.30 0.03
CA GLY A 81 5.67 -11.24 0.05
C GLY A 81 6.91 -10.69 0.75
N LYS A 82 7.78 -11.58 1.24
CA LYS A 82 8.99 -11.23 2.01
C LYS A 82 9.84 -10.13 1.38
N LYS A 83 10.11 -10.24 0.06
CA LYS A 83 10.91 -9.25 -0.68
C LYS A 83 10.29 -7.85 -0.67
N TYR A 84 8.98 -7.76 -0.86
CA TYR A 84 8.29 -6.47 -0.84
C TYR A 84 8.14 -5.92 0.59
N ALA A 85 8.03 -6.79 1.58
CA ALA A 85 8.06 -6.37 2.98
C ALA A 85 9.41 -5.78 3.38
N GLU A 86 10.53 -6.32 2.90
CA GLU A 86 11.87 -5.75 3.08
C GLU A 86 12.00 -4.37 2.41
N PHE A 87 11.44 -4.21 1.20
CA PHE A 87 11.37 -2.92 0.51
C PHE A 87 10.53 -1.88 1.29
N LEU A 88 9.44 -2.32 1.92
CA LEU A 88 8.54 -1.47 2.71
C LEU A 88 9.02 -1.24 4.15
N ASP A 89 10.07 -1.89 4.62
CA ASP A 89 10.53 -1.77 6.01
C ASP A 89 10.70 -0.32 6.53
N PRO A 90 11.17 0.66 5.71
CA PRO A 90 11.23 2.06 6.12
C PRO A 90 9.89 2.65 6.57
N VAL A 91 8.75 2.16 6.05
CA VAL A 91 7.42 2.71 6.38
C VAL A 91 7.03 2.46 7.84
N LYS A 92 7.59 1.43 8.47
CA LYS A 92 7.37 1.13 9.91
C LYS A 92 7.90 2.23 10.82
N LYS A 93 8.83 3.07 10.33
CA LYS A 93 9.39 4.20 11.08
C LYS A 93 8.47 5.42 11.06
N SER A 94 7.34 5.34 10.34
CA SER A 94 6.35 6.41 10.33
C SER A 94 5.71 6.56 11.71
N ALA A 95 5.32 7.79 12.05
CA ALA A 95 4.46 8.04 13.20
C ALA A 95 3.03 7.50 12.98
N LEU A 96 2.73 7.00 11.78
CA LEU A 96 1.48 6.35 11.42
C LEU A 96 1.43 4.92 11.96
N ASN A 97 0.23 4.47 12.33
CA ASN A 97 -0.01 3.11 12.77
C ASN A 97 -0.07 2.17 11.54
N ILE A 98 1.10 1.68 11.11
CA ILE A 98 1.22 0.82 9.94
C ILE A 98 1.69 -0.56 10.38
N GLU A 99 0.88 -1.56 10.08
CA GLU A 99 1.22 -2.97 10.29
C GLU A 99 1.63 -3.59 8.95
N LEU A 100 2.82 -4.20 8.93
CA LEU A 100 3.34 -4.88 7.76
C LEU A 100 3.44 -6.38 8.06
N LEU A 101 2.64 -7.17 7.36
CA LEU A 101 2.55 -8.62 7.48
C LEU A 101 3.19 -9.27 6.26
N VAL A 102 3.98 -10.32 6.52
CA VAL A 102 4.60 -11.13 5.46
C VAL A 102 3.72 -12.35 5.22
N ARG A 103 3.23 -12.53 4.00
CA ARG A 103 2.51 -13.75 3.63
C ARG A 103 3.46 -14.95 3.63
N SER A 104 3.02 -16.07 4.19
CA SER A 104 3.60 -17.37 3.91
C SER A 104 3.28 -17.78 2.46
N LYS A 105 4.11 -18.65 1.89
CA LYS A 105 3.61 -19.50 0.81
C LYS A 105 2.86 -20.61 1.54
N ASP A 106 1.58 -20.78 1.22
CA ASP A 106 0.86 -21.98 1.66
C ASP A 106 1.61 -23.18 1.06
N GLU A 107 1.85 -24.21 1.87
CA GLU A 107 2.48 -25.46 1.44
C GLU A 107 1.68 -26.17 0.35
#